data_AF-A0A971R5X5-F1
#
_entry.id   AF-A0A971R5X5-F1
#
_cell.length_a   1.000
_cell.length_b   1.000
_cell.length_c   1.000
_cell.angle_alpha   90.00
_cell.angle_beta   90.00
_cell.angle_gamma   90.00
#
_symmetry.space_group_name_H-M   'P 1'
#
loop_
_entity.id
_entity.type
_entity.pdbx_description
1 polymer ?
#
loop_
_entity_poly.entity_id
_entity_poly.type
_entity_poly.pdbx_seq_one_letter_code
_entity_poly.pdbx_strand_id
1 'polypeptide(L)'
;TVGVGRISTRARRLLDVTEQALYRGIAASRAGQRIGDVSAAIQAWVESHGLQVVREYTGHGVGRDMHEDPEIFNWGTPGTGHILRPNMTYALEPMVTVGPPLLAVRPDGWTVATMDGGMCAHFEHTIAITDGEPEILTQ
;
A
#
# COMPACT_ATOMS: atom_id res chain seq x y z
N THR A 1 6.68 7.91 4.33
CA THR A 1 6.80 9.38 4.16
C THR A 1 7.15 10.05 5.48
N VAL A 2 7.92 11.15 5.48
CA VAL A 2 8.23 11.93 6.71
C VAL A 2 7.83 13.39 6.57
N GLY A 3 7.52 14.04 7.69
CA GLY A 3 7.25 15.48 7.73
C GLY A 3 8.52 16.30 7.92
N VAL A 4 8.70 17.37 7.15
CA VAL A 4 9.82 18.31 7.30
C VAL A 4 9.34 19.55 8.05
N GLY A 5 9.87 19.78 9.26
CA GLY A 5 9.46 20.89 10.11
C GLY A 5 8.03 20.74 10.66
N ARG A 6 7.33 21.86 10.86
CA ARG A 6 5.93 21.87 11.32
C ARG A 6 5.00 21.65 10.12
N ILE A 7 4.34 20.49 10.10
CA ILE A 7 3.35 20.17 9.06
C ILE A 7 1.93 20.51 9.49
N SER A 8 1.03 20.67 8.51
CA SER A 8 -0.40 20.91 8.77
C SER A 8 -1.09 19.68 9.35
N THR A 9 -2.24 19.88 10.02
CA THR A 9 -3.09 18.78 10.51
C THR A 9 -3.54 17.86 9.37
N ARG A 10 -3.79 18.42 8.18
CA ARG A 10 -4.19 17.66 7.00
C ARG A 10 -3.06 16.74 6.52
N ALA A 11 -1.83 17.24 6.47
CA ALA A 11 -0.66 16.44 6.13
C ALA A 11 -0.40 15.37 7.20
N ARG A 12 -0.49 15.71 8.48
CA ARG A 12 -0.36 14.73 9.58
C ARG A 12 -1.36 13.59 9.43
N ARG A 13 -2.64 13.91 9.24
CA ARG A 13 -3.69 12.91 9.02
C ARG A 13 -3.42 12.03 7.80
N LEU A 14 -2.95 12.60 6.69
CA LEU A 14 -2.57 11.82 5.50
C LEU A 14 -1.48 10.80 5.85
N LEU A 15 -0.39 11.25 6.47
CA LEU A 15 0.72 10.38 6.88
C LEU A 15 0.25 9.26 7.81
N ASP A 16 -0.49 9.61 8.86
CA ASP A 16 -0.95 8.66 9.88
C ASP A 16 -1.91 7.60 9.28
N VAL A 17 -2.80 8.01 8.37
CA VAL A 17 -3.73 7.09 7.71
C VAL A 17 -3.00 6.16 6.74
N THR A 18 -2.05 6.66 5.95
CA THR A 18 -1.28 5.84 5.02
C THR A 18 -0.43 4.80 5.75
N GLU A 19 0.26 5.21 6.82
CA GLU A 19 1.07 4.29 7.63
C GLU A 19 0.20 3.23 8.31
N GLN A 20 -0.94 3.62 8.90
CA GLN A 20 -1.87 2.65 9.48
C GLN A 20 -2.50 1.73 8.42
N ALA A 21 -2.66 2.19 7.17
CA ALA A 21 -3.12 1.34 6.08
C ALA A 21 -2.12 0.21 5.81
N LEU A 22 -0.82 0.53 5.78
CA LEU A 22 0.25 -0.46 5.63
C LEU A 22 0.16 -1.53 6.71
N TYR A 23 0.13 -1.13 7.98
CA TYR A 23 0.05 -2.09 9.10
C TYR A 23 -1.24 -2.92 9.11
N ARG A 24 -2.37 -2.36 8.64
CA ARG A 24 -3.61 -3.12 8.49
C ARG A 24 -3.53 -4.15 7.37
N GLY A 25 -2.91 -3.79 6.25
CA GLY A 25 -2.61 -4.71 5.18
C GLY A 25 -1.71 -5.84 5.68
N ILE A 26 -0.59 -5.52 6.34
CA ILE A 26 0.32 -6.49 6.96
C ILE A 26 -0.44 -7.42 7.92
N ALA A 27 -1.29 -6.88 8.79
CA ALA A 27 -2.05 -7.72 9.73
C ALA A 27 -2.97 -8.74 9.01
N ALA A 28 -3.52 -8.38 7.84
CA ALA A 28 -4.35 -9.24 6.99
C ALA A 28 -3.53 -10.24 6.16
N SER A 29 -2.22 -10.04 6.01
CA SER A 29 -1.30 -10.87 5.23
C SER A 29 -0.97 -12.20 5.93
N ARG A 30 -1.98 -13.10 6.05
CA ARG A 30 -1.84 -14.41 6.71
C ARG A 30 -1.88 -15.57 5.75
N ALA A 31 -1.16 -16.64 6.09
CA ALA A 31 -1.29 -17.92 5.39
C ALA A 31 -2.77 -18.34 5.31
N GLY A 32 -3.21 -18.73 4.11
CA GLY A 32 -4.59 -19.13 3.82
C GLY A 32 -5.53 -17.97 3.45
N GLN A 33 -5.20 -16.72 3.77
CA GLN A 33 -5.93 -15.55 3.24
C GLN A 33 -5.59 -15.33 1.77
N ARG A 34 -6.33 -14.45 1.10
CA ARG A 34 -6.05 -14.09 -0.30
C ARG A 34 -5.57 -12.65 -0.41
N ILE A 35 -4.87 -12.35 -1.51
CA ILE A 35 -4.40 -10.99 -1.81
C ILE A 35 -5.54 -9.96 -1.72
N GLY A 36 -6.73 -10.30 -2.23
CA GLY A 36 -7.89 -9.41 -2.18
C GLY A 36 -8.34 -9.06 -0.75
N ASP A 37 -8.07 -9.92 0.25
CA ASP A 37 -8.36 -9.62 1.66
C ASP A 37 -7.40 -8.54 2.20
N VAL A 38 -6.12 -8.62 1.83
CA VAL A 38 -5.10 -7.60 2.16
C VAL A 38 -5.44 -6.27 1.51
N SER A 39 -5.74 -6.29 0.21
CA SER A 39 -6.10 -5.11 -0.56
C SER A 39 -7.38 -4.44 -0.04
N ALA A 40 -8.39 -5.23 0.33
CA ALA A 40 -9.63 -4.72 0.90
C ALA A 40 -9.42 -4.09 2.29
N ALA A 41 -8.53 -4.65 3.11
CA ALA A 41 -8.20 -4.09 4.42
C ALA A 41 -7.56 -2.69 4.31
N ILE A 42 -6.66 -2.50 3.34
CA ILE A 42 -6.05 -1.20 3.02
C ILE A 42 -7.11 -0.23 2.56
N GLN A 43 -7.89 -0.61 1.53
CA GLN A 43 -8.90 0.25 0.93
C GLN A 43 -9.96 0.70 1.93
N ALA A 44 -10.53 -0.23 2.69
CA ALA A 44 -11.57 0.08 3.67
C ALA A 44 -11.08 1.08 4.73
N TRP A 45 -9.82 0.94 5.18
CA TRP A 45 -9.24 1.89 6.11
C TRP A 45 -9.06 3.27 5.50
N VAL A 46 -8.44 3.36 4.33
CA VAL A 46 -8.14 4.64 3.67
C VAL A 46 -9.44 5.39 3.32
N GLU A 47 -10.40 4.70 2.70
CA GLU A 47 -11.66 5.30 2.25
C GLU A 47 -12.58 5.69 3.42
N SER A 48 -12.58 4.94 4.52
CA SER A 48 -13.31 5.34 5.75
C SER A 48 -12.78 6.64 6.37
N HIS A 49 -11.56 7.05 6.03
CA HIS A 49 -10.97 8.32 6.45
C HIS A 49 -11.17 9.44 5.41
N GLY A 50 -11.96 9.22 4.36
CA GLY A 50 -12.22 10.20 3.30
C GLY A 50 -11.00 10.48 2.41
N LEU A 51 -10.02 9.58 2.39
CA LEU A 51 -8.88 9.60 1.48
C LEU A 51 -9.11 8.59 0.36
N GLN A 52 -8.20 8.54 -0.62
CA GLN A 52 -8.31 7.64 -1.78
C GLN A 52 -7.01 6.83 -1.94
N VAL A 53 -7.16 5.59 -2.38
CA VAL A 53 -6.03 4.73 -2.75
C VAL A 53 -5.69 4.92 -4.22
N VAL A 54 -4.40 5.00 -4.53
CA VAL A 54 -3.90 4.91 -5.91
C VAL A 54 -4.19 3.52 -6.47
N ARG A 55 -4.57 3.45 -7.76
CA ARG A 55 -5.01 2.19 -8.37
C ARG A 55 -4.07 1.64 -9.42
N GLU A 56 -3.24 2.51 -10.00
CA GLU A 56 -2.33 2.23 -11.10
C GLU A 56 -0.98 1.67 -10.64
N TYR A 57 -0.65 1.82 -9.35
CA TYR A 57 0.59 1.37 -8.74
C TYR A 57 0.29 0.43 -7.58
N THR A 58 1.07 -0.65 -7.51
CA THR A 58 0.83 -1.78 -6.62
C THR A 58 2.13 -2.20 -5.96
N GLY A 59 2.00 -2.92 -4.86
CA GLY A 59 3.09 -3.75 -4.38
C GLY A 59 3.38 -4.91 -5.32
N HIS A 60 4.42 -5.66 -4.97
CA HIS A 60 4.98 -6.68 -5.83
C HIS A 60 5.64 -7.78 -5.00
N GLY A 61 5.71 -8.99 -5.56
CA GLY A 61 6.65 -10.00 -5.09
C GLY A 61 8.08 -9.46 -5.16
N VAL A 62 8.89 -9.84 -4.17
CA VAL A 62 10.30 -9.45 -4.13
C VAL A 62 11.13 -10.59 -3.55
N GLY A 63 12.24 -10.90 -4.22
CA GLY A 63 13.07 -12.04 -3.85
C GLY A 63 14.32 -12.12 -4.70
N ARG A 64 14.25 -12.91 -5.78
CA ARG A 64 15.38 -13.03 -6.71
C ARG A 64 15.42 -11.84 -7.67
N ASP A 65 14.25 -11.41 -8.12
CA ASP A 65 14.09 -10.21 -8.91
C ASP A 65 13.57 -9.06 -8.03
N MET A 66 13.86 -7.83 -8.46
CA MET A 66 13.42 -6.61 -7.76
C MET A 66 11.90 -6.49 -7.76
N HIS A 67 11.26 -6.82 -8.89
CA HIS A 67 9.81 -6.88 -9.04
C HIS A 67 9.45 -8.23 -9.67
N GLU A 68 8.70 -9.06 -8.96
CA GLU A 68 8.17 -10.34 -9.43
C GLU A 68 6.71 -10.52 -9.01
N ASP A 69 6.04 -11.56 -9.51
CA ASP A 69 4.68 -11.88 -9.08
C ASP A 69 4.64 -12.24 -7.57
N PRO A 70 3.53 -11.96 -6.87
CA PRO A 70 2.29 -11.39 -7.40
C PRO A 70 2.22 -9.86 -7.27
N GLU A 71 1.43 -9.23 -8.13
CA GLU A 71 0.99 -7.84 -7.92
C GLU A 71 0.09 -7.75 -6.67
N ILE A 72 0.38 -6.78 -5.80
CA ILE A 72 -0.35 -6.54 -4.56
C ILE A 72 -1.07 -5.20 -4.65
N PHE A 73 -2.33 -5.24 -5.09
CA PHE A 73 -3.14 -4.03 -5.20
C PHE A 73 -3.42 -3.42 -3.81
N ASN A 74 -3.49 -2.09 -3.75
CA ASN A 74 -3.91 -1.35 -2.55
C ASN A 74 -5.44 -1.22 -2.44
N TRP A 75 -6.16 -1.91 -3.33
CA TRP A 75 -7.62 -1.92 -3.45
C TRP A 75 -8.08 -3.26 -3.99
N GLY A 76 -9.26 -3.73 -3.60
CA GLY A 76 -9.72 -5.04 -4.02
C GLY A 76 -10.95 -5.55 -3.30
N THR A 77 -11.36 -6.75 -3.69
CA THR A 77 -12.54 -7.44 -3.15
C THR A 77 -12.09 -8.58 -2.24
N PRO A 78 -12.62 -8.70 -1.01
CA PRO A 78 -12.34 -9.83 -0.13
C PRO A 78 -12.58 -11.18 -0.80
N GLY A 79 -11.74 -12.17 -0.49
CA GLY A 79 -11.83 -13.52 -1.02
C GLY A 79 -11.36 -13.69 -2.48
N THR A 80 -10.72 -12.68 -3.09
CA THR A 80 -10.22 -12.74 -4.48
C THR A 80 -8.70 -12.77 -4.56
N GLY A 81 -8.16 -13.17 -5.72
CA GLY A 81 -6.72 -13.25 -5.96
C GLY A 81 -6.06 -14.52 -5.40
N HIS A 82 -4.73 -14.56 -5.44
CA HIS A 82 -3.93 -15.71 -5.01
C HIS A 82 -4.04 -15.93 -3.50
N ILE A 83 -3.99 -17.20 -3.09
CA ILE A 83 -3.90 -17.58 -1.67
C ILE A 83 -2.46 -17.32 -1.21
N LEU A 84 -2.33 -16.61 -0.09
CA LEU A 84 -1.07 -16.40 0.60
C LEU A 84 -0.61 -17.71 1.25
N ARG A 85 0.67 -18.04 1.03
CA ARG A 85 1.30 -19.25 1.56
C ARG A 85 2.55 -18.88 2.33
N PRO A 86 2.93 -19.68 3.35
CA PRO A 86 4.22 -19.52 4.02
C PRO A 86 5.37 -19.47 3.01
N ASN A 87 6.39 -18.66 3.31
CA ASN A 87 7.56 -18.35 2.47
C ASN A 87 7.31 -17.44 1.27
N MET A 88 6.09 -16.95 1.05
CA MET A 88 5.88 -15.85 0.12
C MET A 88 6.47 -14.56 0.71
N THR A 89 7.17 -13.78 -0.12
CA THR A 89 7.73 -12.49 0.24
C THR A 89 7.25 -11.44 -0.75
N TYR A 90 6.73 -10.31 -0.27
CA TYR A 90 6.29 -9.21 -1.13
C TYR A 90 6.42 -7.86 -0.42
N ALA A 91 6.58 -6.82 -1.23
CA ALA A 91 6.44 -5.44 -0.82
C ALA A 91 4.96 -5.08 -0.71
N LEU A 92 4.56 -4.53 0.44
CA LEU A 92 3.25 -3.92 0.63
C LEU A 92 3.45 -2.42 0.76
N GLU A 93 2.84 -1.66 -0.15
CA GLU A 93 3.24 -0.28 -0.41
C GLU A 93 2.04 0.65 -0.70
N PRO A 94 1.18 0.93 0.30
CA PRO A 94 0.03 1.79 0.11
C PRO A 94 0.42 3.22 -0.24
N MET A 95 -0.06 3.66 -1.40
CA MET A 95 -0.01 5.04 -1.88
C MET A 95 -1.41 5.67 -1.76
N VAL A 96 -1.49 6.77 -1.00
CA VAL A 96 -2.78 7.41 -0.65
C VAL A 96 -2.77 8.86 -1.08
N THR A 97 -3.85 9.32 -1.69
CA THR A 97 -4.05 10.69 -2.14
C THR A 97 -5.11 11.41 -1.31
N VAL A 98 -4.95 12.72 -1.21
CA VAL A 98 -6.00 13.61 -0.75
C VAL A 98 -6.80 14.10 -1.95
N GLY A 99 -8.05 13.68 -2.06
CA GLY A 99 -8.86 13.94 -3.26
C GLY A 99 -8.78 12.80 -4.27
N PRO A 100 -9.35 12.97 -5.47
CA PRO A 100 -9.43 11.92 -6.50
C PRO A 100 -8.05 11.34 -6.84
N PRO A 101 -7.90 10.00 -7.00
CA PRO A 101 -6.63 9.36 -7.31
C PRO A 101 -6.30 9.44 -8.82
N LEU A 102 -6.49 10.61 -9.44
CA LEU A 102 -6.17 10.81 -10.85
C LEU A 102 -4.70 11.20 -10.97
N LEU A 103 -3.91 10.37 -11.65
CA LEU A 103 -2.46 10.50 -11.74
C LEU A 103 -1.99 10.85 -13.16
N ALA A 104 -0.85 11.52 -13.25
CA ALA A 104 -0.14 11.76 -14.50
C ALA A 104 1.37 11.57 -14.32
N VAL A 105 1.99 10.96 -15.33
CA VAL A 105 3.45 10.90 -15.46
C VAL A 105 3.93 12.23 -16.04
N ARG A 106 4.95 12.83 -15.41
CA ARG A 106 5.53 14.10 -15.85
C ARG A 106 6.43 13.92 -17.09
N PRO A 107 6.83 15.00 -17.77
CA PRO A 107 7.65 14.92 -18.98
C PRO A 107 9.03 14.26 -18.80
N ASP A 108 9.49 14.08 -17.56
CA ASP A 108 10.71 13.33 -17.26
C ASP A 108 10.54 11.80 -17.45
N GLY A 109 9.32 11.32 -17.64
CA GLY A 109 8.99 9.91 -17.85
C GLY A 109 8.94 9.07 -16.59
N TRP A 110 9.14 9.67 -15.41
CA TRP A 110 9.27 8.95 -14.13
C TRP A 110 8.41 9.53 -13.02
N THR A 111 8.37 10.85 -12.88
CA THR A 111 7.66 11.46 -11.75
C THR A 111 6.16 11.28 -11.93
N VAL A 112 5.53 10.64 -10.95
CA VAL A 112 4.07 10.48 -10.88
C VAL A 112 3.53 11.53 -9.92
N ALA A 113 2.50 12.27 -10.36
CA ALA A 113 1.85 13.28 -9.52
C ALA A 113 0.34 13.19 -9.68
N THR A 114 -0.40 13.65 -8.66
CA THR A 114 -1.84 13.84 -8.83
C THR A 114 -2.11 14.97 -9.82
N MET A 115 -3.14 14.81 -10.64
CA MET A 115 -3.52 15.79 -11.66
C MET A 115 -4.00 17.10 -11.05
N ASP A 116 -4.56 17.06 -9.84
CA ASP A 116 -5.09 18.22 -9.12
C ASP A 116 -4.03 18.94 -8.24
N GLY A 117 -2.81 18.42 -8.16
CA GLY A 117 -1.75 18.94 -7.29
C GLY A 117 -1.97 18.70 -5.79
N GLY A 118 -2.94 17.86 -5.43
CA GLY A 118 -3.17 17.36 -4.08
C GLY A 118 -1.97 16.60 -3.49
N MET A 119 -1.97 16.48 -2.15
CA MET A 119 -0.92 15.74 -1.45
C MET A 119 -1.12 14.23 -1.61
N CYS A 120 0.00 13.51 -1.75
CA CYS A 120 0.05 12.06 -1.60
C CYS A 120 1.04 11.66 -0.50
N ALA A 121 0.85 10.46 0.05
CA ALA A 121 1.81 9.83 0.95
C ALA A 121 1.95 8.35 0.61
N HIS A 122 3.11 7.81 0.97
CA HIS A 122 3.53 6.46 0.66
C HIS A 122 4.33 5.87 1.83
N PHE A 123 4.07 4.62 2.18
CA PHE A 123 4.85 3.83 3.12
C PHE A 123 4.95 2.42 2.59
N GLU A 124 6.05 1.73 2.91
CA GLU A 124 6.32 0.41 2.38
C GLU A 124 7.06 -0.44 3.41
N HIS A 125 6.71 -1.73 3.45
CA HIS A 125 7.55 -2.76 4.03
C HIS A 125 7.62 -3.98 3.11
N THR A 126 8.78 -4.63 3.10
CA THR A 126 8.87 -6.01 2.64
C THR A 126 8.44 -6.93 3.77
N ILE A 127 7.51 -7.83 3.49
CA ILE A 127 7.02 -8.82 4.47
C ILE A 127 7.19 -10.25 3.98
N ALA A 128 7.43 -11.17 4.91
CA ALA A 128 7.40 -12.60 4.68
C ALA A 128 6.16 -13.22 5.34
N ILE A 129 5.41 -14.01 4.58
CA ILE A 129 4.30 -14.80 5.10
C ILE A 129 4.87 -16.00 5.86
N THR A 130 4.43 -16.16 7.11
CA THR A 130 4.81 -17.29 7.97
C THR A 130 3.59 -18.17 8.27
N ASP A 131 3.75 -19.21 9.08
CA ASP A 131 2.65 -20.01 9.63
C ASP A 131 1.85 -19.26 10.74
N GLY A 132 2.24 -18.03 11.09
CA GLY A 132 1.61 -17.20 12.12
C GLY A 132 1.48 -15.73 11.70
N GLU A 133 2.09 -14.84 12.48
CA GLU A 133 2.21 -13.40 12.13
C GLU A 133 3.18 -13.22 10.97
N PRO A 134 2.85 -12.37 9.96
CA PRO A 134 3.81 -12.04 8.93
C PRO A 134 4.99 -11.29 9.56
N GLU A 135 6.18 -11.59 9.06
CA GLU A 135 7.41 -10.96 9.52
C GLU A 135 7.69 -9.72 8.67
N ILE A 136 8.00 -8.59 9.31
CA ILE A 136 8.44 -7.37 8.65
C ILE A 136 9.96 -7.41 8.53
N LEU A 137 10.48 -7.40 7.30
CA LEU A 137 11.91 -7.55 7.03
C LEU A 137 12.68 -6.23 6.97
N THR A 138 11.98 -5.08 6.96
CA THR A 138 12.56 -3.75 6.72
C THR A 138 12.18 -2.72 7.79
N GLN A 139 12.26 -3.08 9.08
CA GLN A 139 11.97 -2.19 10.21
C GLN A 139 12.96 -1.03 10.36
#